data_AF-A0A7K6ART2-F1
#
_entry.id   AF-A0A7K6ART2-F1
#
_cell.length_a   1.000
_cell.length_b   1.000
_cell.length_c   1.000
_cell.angle_alpha   90.00
_cell.angle_beta   90.00
_cell.angle_gamma   90.00
#
_symmetry.space_group_name_H-M   'P 1'
#
loop_
_entity.id
_entity.type
_entity.pdbx_description
1 polymer ?
#
loop_
_entity_poly.entity_id
_entity_poly.type
_entity_poly.pdbx_seq_one_letter_code
_entity_poly.pdbx_strand_id
1 'polypeptide(L)'
;YQDWHGFLLQHLRSRVALHGFLYLRAMPQTCLERLRRRARSEEGGIQLGYLQQLHGQHERWLVEKTTEVHFAEVRRAPVLVLDVDKDFEHDAAVQGSLMAQVG
;
A
#
# COMPACT_ATOMS: atom_id res chain seq x y z
N TYR A 1 16.80 3.80 -15.91
CA TYR A 1 15.49 3.65 -15.21
C TYR A 1 15.56 4.18 -13.78
N GLN A 2 16.62 3.87 -13.01
CA GLN A 2 16.81 4.46 -11.67
C GLN A 2 17.13 5.97 -11.68
N ASP A 3 17.63 6.53 -12.79
CA ASP A 3 17.96 7.95 -12.91
C ASP A 3 16.74 8.87 -12.89
N TRP A 4 15.63 8.41 -13.48
CA TRP A 4 14.35 9.13 -13.46
C TRP A 4 13.73 9.17 -12.06
N HIS A 5 13.87 8.08 -11.29
CA HIS A 5 13.45 8.01 -9.89
C HIS A 5 14.27 9.01 -9.05
N GLY A 6 15.59 9.07 -9.23
CA GLY A 6 16.46 10.05 -8.58
C GLY A 6 16.10 11.50 -8.92
N PHE A 7 15.83 11.79 -10.20
CA PHE A 7 15.47 13.11 -10.69
C PHE A 7 14.12 13.63 -10.14
N LEU A 8 13.09 12.78 -10.13
CA LEU A 8 11.77 13.14 -9.58
C LEU A 8 11.84 13.38 -8.07
N LEU A 9 12.63 12.57 -7.35
CA LEU A 9 12.81 12.71 -5.91
C LEU A 9 13.61 13.96 -5.53
N GLN A 10 14.58 14.39 -6.35
CA GLN A 10 15.28 15.65 -6.15
C GLN A 10 14.34 16.87 -6.20
N HIS A 11 13.34 16.85 -7.09
CA HIS A 11 12.42 17.97 -7.27
C HIS A 11 11.26 17.96 -6.26
N LEU A 12 10.84 16.79 -5.79
CA LEU A 12 9.75 16.65 -4.80
C LEU A 12 10.23 16.73 -3.35
N ARG A 13 11.54 16.58 -3.10
CA ARG A 13 12.20 16.56 -1.78
C ARG A 13 11.84 17.73 -0.87
N SER A 14 11.77 18.94 -1.41
CA SER A 14 11.52 20.16 -0.62
C SER A 14 10.03 20.47 -0.43
N ARG A 15 9.15 19.76 -1.14
CA ARG A 15 7.70 20.06 -1.17
C ARG A 15 6.82 18.96 -0.55
N VAL A 16 7.37 17.77 -0.29
CA VAL A 16 6.61 16.64 0.25
C VAL A 16 7.23 16.20 1.57
N ALA A 17 6.92 16.94 2.65
CA ALA A 17 7.17 16.45 3.99
C ALA A 17 6.26 15.23 4.24
N LEU A 18 6.86 14.05 4.25
CA LEU A 18 6.14 12.82 4.53
C LEU A 18 5.96 12.67 6.04
N HIS A 19 4.72 12.76 6.50
CA HIS A 19 4.39 12.61 7.92
C HIS A 19 4.13 11.15 8.33
N GLY A 20 3.80 10.28 7.38
CA GLY A 20 3.53 8.86 7.64
C GLY A 20 2.91 8.17 6.43
N PHE A 21 2.74 6.85 6.53
CA PHE A 21 2.05 6.02 5.55
C PHE A 21 0.75 5.47 6.14
N LEU A 22 -0.27 5.40 5.29
CA LEU A 22 -1.47 4.62 5.54
C LEU A 22 -1.39 3.35 4.68
N TYR A 23 -1.21 2.19 5.30
CA TYR A 23 -1.12 0.92 4.60
C TYR A 23 -2.46 0.16 4.68
N LEU A 24 -3.20 0.13 3.58
CA LEU A 24 -4.41 -0.67 3.42
C LEU A 24 -4.02 -2.12 3.15
N ARG A 25 -3.99 -2.94 4.20
CA ARG A 25 -3.55 -4.33 4.15
C ARG A 25 -4.73 -5.25 3.84
N ALA A 26 -4.59 -6.07 2.80
CA ALA A 26 -5.53 -7.13 2.44
C ALA A 26 -4.75 -8.32 1.87
N MET A 27 -5.34 -9.51 1.95
CA MET A 27 -4.75 -10.73 1.42
C MET A 27 -4.74 -10.72 -0.12
N PRO A 28 -3.74 -11.34 -0.77
CA PRO A 28 -3.67 -11.43 -2.22
C PRO A 28 -4.94 -11.99 -2.88
N GLN A 29 -5.61 -12.93 -2.22
CA GLN A 29 -6.88 -13.53 -2.64
C GLN A 29 -8.00 -12.49 -2.68
N THR A 30 -8.18 -11.75 -1.59
CA THR A 30 -9.14 -10.64 -1.50
C THR A 30 -8.87 -9.58 -2.56
N CYS A 31 -7.60 -9.22 -2.78
CA CYS A 31 -7.21 -8.29 -3.84
C CYS A 31 -7.58 -8.83 -5.24
N LEU A 32 -7.33 -10.12 -5.50
CA LEU A 32 -7.68 -10.75 -6.78
C LEU A 32 -9.19 -10.76 -7.02
N GLU A 33 -9.98 -11.07 -6.00
CA GLU A 33 -11.44 -11.01 -6.07
C GLU A 33 -11.93 -9.59 -6.37
N ARG A 34 -11.36 -8.57 -5.71
CA ARG A 34 -11.67 -7.16 -5.96
C ARG A 34 -11.30 -6.71 -7.38
N LEU A 35 -10.14 -7.13 -7.89
CA LEU A 35 -9.74 -6.87 -9.28
C LEU A 35 -10.73 -7.48 -10.27
N ARG A 36 -11.12 -8.74 -10.04
CA ARG A 36 -12.12 -9.44 -10.88
C ARG A 36 -13.48 -8.76 -10.84
N ARG A 37 -13.95 -8.35 -9.65
CA ARG A 37 -15.22 -7.60 -9.50
C ARG A 37 -15.19 -6.26 -10.25
N ARG A 38 -14.05 -5.57 -10.26
CA ARG A 38 -13.88 -4.29 -10.97
C ARG A 38 -13.87 -4.47 -12.50
N ALA A 39 -13.46 -5.64 -12.99
CA ALA A 39 -13.54 -6.04 -14.39
C ALA A 39 -12.83 -5.10 -15.39
N ARG A 40 -11.66 -4.55 -15.02
CA ARG A 40 -10.81 -3.80 -15.95
C ARG A 40 -10.12 -4.74 -16.93
N SER A 41 -10.23 -4.46 -18.22
CA SER A 41 -9.64 -5.24 -19.31
C SER A 41 -8.13 -5.45 -19.15
N GLU A 42 -7.42 -4.42 -18.71
CA GLU A 42 -5.97 -4.37 -18.53
C GLU A 42 -5.49 -5.22 -17.35
N GLU A 43 -6.37 -5.49 -16.38
CA GLU A 43 -6.07 -6.25 -15.16
C GLU A 43 -6.44 -7.73 -15.30
N GLY A 44 -7.08 -8.15 -16.41
CA GLY A 44 -7.61 -9.51 -16.61
C GLY A 44 -6.56 -10.63 -16.66
N GLY A 45 -5.31 -10.30 -16.96
CA GLY A 45 -4.18 -11.24 -16.97
C GLY A 45 -3.45 -11.39 -15.63
N ILE A 46 -3.81 -10.61 -14.61
CA ILE A 46 -3.10 -10.61 -13.32
C ILE A 46 -3.35 -11.93 -12.59
N GLN A 47 -2.27 -12.62 -12.24
CA GLN A 47 -2.31 -13.89 -11.51
C GLN A 47 -2.10 -13.69 -10.01
N LEU A 48 -2.61 -14.63 -9.21
CA LEU A 48 -2.45 -14.62 -7.76
C LEU A 48 -0.96 -14.56 -7.33
N GLY A 49 -0.09 -15.27 -8.03
CA GLY A 49 1.35 -15.29 -7.73
C GLY A 49 1.99 -13.90 -7.80
N TYR A 50 1.56 -13.07 -8.74
CA TYR A 50 2.03 -11.69 -8.85
C TYR A 50 1.57 -10.85 -7.65
N LEU A 51 0.30 -11.00 -7.23
CA LEU A 51 -0.23 -10.30 -6.05
C LEU A 51 0.44 -10.77 -4.75
N GLN A 52 0.81 -12.05 -4.64
CA GLN A 52 1.59 -12.58 -3.51
C GLN A 52 2.98 -11.94 -3.45
N GLN A 53 3.66 -11.80 -4.60
CA GLN A 53 4.96 -11.14 -4.67
C GLN A 53 4.87 -9.65 -4.28
N LEU A 54 3.83 -8.95 -4.75
CA LEU A 54 3.59 -7.56 -4.37
C LEU A 54 3.28 -7.43 -2.88
N HIS A 55 2.40 -8.28 -2.34
CA HIS A 55 2.07 -8.27 -0.92
C HIS A 55 3.33 -8.47 -0.06
N GLY A 56 4.17 -9.46 -0.38
CA GLY A 56 5.42 -9.68 0.35
C GLY A 56 6.41 -8.50 0.28
N GLN A 57 6.41 -7.73 -0.81
CA GLN A 57 7.20 -6.50 -0.90
C GLN A 57 6.65 -5.39 0.02
N HIS A 58 5.32 -5.25 0.10
CA HIS A 58 4.68 -4.27 0.98
C HIS A 58 4.89 -4.63 2.46
N GLU A 59 4.79 -5.91 2.83
CA GLU A 59 5.06 -6.37 4.20
C GLU A 59 6.50 -6.06 4.62
N ARG A 60 7.48 -6.44 3.79
CA ARG A 60 8.91 -6.13 4.02
C ARG A 60 9.18 -4.64 4.17
N TRP A 61 8.50 -3.81 3.39
CA TRP A 61 8.73 -2.38 3.38
C TRP A 61 8.01 -1.63 4.50
N LEU A 62 6.71 -1.86 4.66
CA LEU A 62 5.83 -1.04 5.50
C LEU A 62 5.68 -1.61 6.91
N VAL A 63 5.83 -2.93 7.09
CA VAL A 63 5.63 -3.62 8.38
C VAL A 63 6.97 -4.04 8.98
N GLU A 64 7.73 -4.88 8.28
CA GLU A 64 8.99 -5.44 8.79
C GLU A 64 10.15 -4.44 8.75
N LYS A 65 10.04 -3.39 7.91
CA LYS A 65 11.07 -2.37 7.69
C LYS A 65 12.44 -2.95 7.27
N THR A 66 12.43 -4.07 6.55
CA THR A 66 13.61 -4.80 6.07
C THR A 66 14.04 -4.39 4.66
N THR A 67 13.15 -3.74 3.89
CA THR A 67 13.48 -3.19 2.58
C THR A 67 14.46 -2.03 2.72
N GLU A 68 15.62 -2.14 2.05
CA GLU A 68 16.58 -1.04 1.96
C GLU A 68 15.97 0.11 1.14
N VAL A 69 15.86 1.28 1.77
CA VAL A 69 15.39 2.51 1.13
C VAL A 69 16.47 3.56 1.26
N HIS A 70 16.74 4.28 0.17
CA HIS A 70 17.81 5.28 0.11
C HIS A 70 17.50 6.58 0.89
N PHE A 71 16.37 6.64 1.62
CA PHE A 71 15.89 7.85 2.30
C PHE A 71 15.60 7.56 3.77
N ALA A 72 16.31 8.26 4.65
CA ALA A 72 16.21 8.08 6.09
C ALA A 72 14.83 8.50 6.64
N GLU A 73 14.20 9.50 6.04
CA GLU A 73 12.88 10.02 6.40
C GLU A 73 11.79 8.98 6.12
N VAL A 74 11.83 8.34 4.95
CA VAL A 74 10.91 7.25 4.58
C VAL A 74 11.10 6.03 5.49
N ARG A 75 12.35 5.72 5.84
CA ARG A 75 12.67 4.62 6.76
C ARG A 75 12.06 4.83 8.15
N ARG A 76 12.03 6.08 8.63
CA ARG A 76 11.54 6.45 9.97
C ARG A 76 10.06 6.85 10.01
N ALA A 77 9.42 7.03 8.86
CA ALA A 77 8.02 7.45 8.80
C ALA A 77 7.10 6.44 9.50
N PRO A 78 6.18 6.89 10.37
CA PRO A 78 5.21 6.02 11.01
C PRO A 78 4.30 5.39 9.95
N VAL A 79 3.82 4.18 10.22
CA VAL A 79 2.89 3.46 9.36
C VAL A 79 1.68 3.07 10.17
N LEU A 80 0.51 3.56 9.77
CA LEU A 80 -0.77 3.07 10.25
C LEU A 80 -1.24 1.94 9.32
N VAL A 81 -1.39 0.75 9.86
CA VAL A 81 -1.86 -0.42 9.11
C VAL A 81 -3.35 -0.57 9.33
N LEU A 82 -4.12 -0.52 8.26
CA LEU A 82 -5.56 -0.77 8.27
C LEU A 82 -5.82 -2.13 7.64
N ASP A 83 -6.30 -3.08 8.43
CA ASP A 83 -6.78 -4.37 7.90
C ASP A 83 -8.12 -4.15 7.20
N VAL A 84 -8.08 -4.26 5.88
CA VAL A 84 -9.23 -4.11 4.99
C VAL A 84 -9.48 -5.41 4.22
N ASP A 85 -9.14 -6.56 4.81
CA ASP A 85 -9.41 -7.86 4.18
C ASP A 85 -10.91 -8.15 4.14
N LYS A 86 -11.65 -7.72 5.18
CA LYS A 86 -13.11 -7.76 5.18
C LYS A 86 -13.68 -6.71 4.24
N ASP A 87 -14.85 -7.01 3.67
CA ASP A 87 -15.59 -6.05 2.86
C ASP A 87 -16.09 -4.91 3.75
N PHE A 88 -15.53 -3.72 3.54
CA PHE A 88 -15.89 -2.51 4.27
C PHE A 88 -16.70 -1.55 3.40
N GLU A 89 -16.86 -1.81 2.10
CA GLU A 89 -17.56 -0.90 1.19
C GLU A 89 -19.03 -0.74 1.59
N HIS A 90 -19.61 -1.80 2.17
CA HIS A 90 -21.03 -1.86 2.54
C HIS A 90 -21.27 -2.06 4.05
N ASP A 91 -20.21 -2.03 4.87
CA ASP A 91 -20.31 -2.23 6.33
C ASP A 91 -19.96 -0.94 7.07
N ALA A 92 -20.99 -0.19 7.48
CA ALA A 92 -20.84 1.08 8.18
C ALA A 92 -20.14 0.94 9.55
N ALA A 93 -20.26 -0.22 10.21
CA ALA A 93 -19.58 -0.47 11.49
C ALA A 93 -18.07 -0.65 11.27
N VAL A 94 -17.69 -1.40 10.22
CA VAL A 94 -16.28 -1.55 9.82
C VAL A 94 -15.70 -0.22 9.35
N GLN A 95 -16.46 0.58 8.57
CA GLN A 95 -16.03 1.93 8.18
C GLN A 95 -15.76 2.82 9.39
N GLY A 96 -16.67 2.83 10.38
CA GLY A 96 -16.50 3.59 11.61
C GLY A 96 -15.25 3.16 12.40
N SER A 97 -15.02 1.85 12.52
CA SER A 97 -13.84 1.30 13.18
C SER A 97 -12.52 1.66 12.47
N LEU A 98 -12.51 1.66 11.13
CA LEU A 98 -11.35 2.07 10.34
C LEU A 98 -11.08 3.57 10.46
N MET A 99 -12.13 4.40 10.42
CA MET A 99 -11.98 5.86 10.57
C MET A 99 -11.49 6.25 11.97
N ALA A 100 -11.93 5.53 13.01
CA ALA A 100 -11.46 5.75 14.38
C ALA A 100 -9.97 5.48 14.59
N GLN A 101 -9.32 4.71 13.70
CA GLN A 101 -7.88 4.46 13.75
C GLN A 101 -7.05 5.56 13.08
N VAL A 102 -7.67 6.38 12.22
CA VAL A 102 -7.02 7.45 11.44
C VAL A 102 -7.10 8.80 12.18
N GLY A 103 -7.99 8.93 13.17
CA GLY A 103 -8.28 10.17 13.91
C GLY A 103 -7.51 10.33 15.22
#